data_AF-V4QHY0-F1
#
_entry.id   AF-V4QHY0-F1
#
_cell.length_a   1.000
_cell.length_b   1.000
_cell.length_c   1.000
_cell.angle_alpha   90.00
_cell.angle_beta   90.00
_cell.angle_gamma   90.00
#
_symmetry.space_group_name_H-M   'P 1'
#
loop_
_entity.id
_entity.type
_entity.pdbx_description
1 polymer ?
#
loop_
_entity_poly.entity_id
_entity_poly.type
_entity_poly.pdbx_seq_one_letter_code
_entity_poly.pdbx_strand_id
1 'polypeptide(L)'
;MRLKIACLALVLSFAPVTSLAQQDIPISAFEGPPLSVSEMKAAIDYIEARVVMPEDAESKEKYGRYYAQEKGIVYSVYARLYPDRRWKPGVHIVANYADLPIILDGGCDFIDIIYVPSKRALGVDCHG
;
A
#
# COMPACT_ATOMS: atom_id res chain seq x y z
N MET A 1 -30.91 -27.44 51.42
CA MET A 1 -29.61 -27.84 50.84
C MET A 1 -29.18 -26.72 49.90
N ARG A 2 -28.06 -26.05 50.18
CA ARG A 2 -27.58 -24.84 49.49
C ARG A 2 -26.52 -25.23 48.46
N LEU A 3 -26.67 -24.85 47.19
CA LEU A 3 -25.57 -24.86 46.23
C LEU A 3 -25.45 -23.46 45.62
N LYS A 4 -24.38 -22.76 46.00
CA LYS A 4 -24.00 -21.43 45.50
C LYS A 4 -23.14 -21.64 44.25
N ILE A 5 -23.59 -21.20 43.09
CA ILE A 5 -22.77 -21.13 41.87
C ILE A 5 -22.23 -19.70 41.79
N ALA A 6 -20.91 -19.56 41.98
CA ALA A 6 -20.21 -18.30 41.82
C ALA A 6 -20.00 -18.04 40.32
N CYS A 7 -20.64 -16.99 39.80
CA CYS A 7 -20.45 -16.51 38.44
C CYS A 7 -19.19 -15.64 38.42
N LEU A 8 -18.09 -16.18 37.89
CA LEU A 8 -16.83 -15.47 37.72
C LEU A 8 -16.93 -14.61 36.46
N ALA A 9 -17.28 -13.33 36.63
CA ALA A 9 -17.32 -12.37 35.53
C ALA A 9 -15.88 -12.00 35.11
N LEU A 10 -15.46 -12.51 33.95
CA LEU A 10 -14.21 -12.14 33.31
C LEU A 10 -14.38 -10.74 32.69
N VAL A 11 -13.86 -9.72 33.37
CA VAL A 11 -13.83 -8.35 32.85
C VAL A 11 -12.73 -8.27 31.80
N LEU A 12 -13.12 -8.32 30.52
CA LEU A 12 -12.24 -8.04 29.39
C LEU A 12 -12.04 -6.52 29.30
N SER A 13 -10.90 -6.05 29.80
CA SER A 13 -10.46 -4.66 29.66
C SER A 13 -10.02 -4.43 28.21
N PHE A 14 -10.86 -3.75 27.43
CA PHE A 14 -10.50 -3.26 26.11
C PHE A 14 -9.53 -2.09 26.27
N ALA A 15 -8.26 -2.28 25.90
CA ALA A 15 -7.35 -1.16 25.70
C ALA A 15 -7.78 -0.40 24.44
N PRO A 16 -7.80 0.95 24.45
CA PRO A 16 -8.10 1.72 23.25
C PRO A 16 -7.02 1.45 22.20
N VAL A 17 -7.45 1.02 21.01
CA VAL A 17 -6.59 1.00 19.83
C VAL A 17 -6.30 2.45 19.49
N THR A 18 -5.11 2.92 19.84
CA THR A 18 -4.61 4.22 19.39
C THR A 18 -4.50 4.15 17.87
N SER A 19 -5.50 4.68 17.17
CA SER A 19 -5.43 4.98 15.75
C SER A 19 -4.17 5.81 15.53
N LEU A 20 -3.23 5.29 14.77
CA LEU A 20 -2.10 6.06 14.25
C LEU A 20 -2.71 7.10 13.32
N ALA A 21 -3.04 8.26 13.87
CA ALA A 21 -3.39 9.43 13.08
C ALA A 21 -2.28 9.61 12.06
N GLN A 22 -2.66 9.50 10.77
CA GLN A 22 -1.84 9.82 9.63
C GLN A 22 -1.25 11.21 9.89
N GLN A 23 0.02 11.29 10.28
CA GLN A 23 0.67 12.57 10.48
C GLN A 23 0.78 13.22 9.10
N ASP A 24 0.14 14.38 8.91
CA ASP A 24 0.22 15.22 7.72
C ASP A 24 1.63 15.80 7.54
N ILE A 25 2.62 14.94 7.31
CA ILE A 25 3.97 15.38 6.99
C ILE A 25 3.93 15.84 5.54
N PRO A 26 4.31 17.09 5.24
CA PRO A 26 4.28 17.60 3.87
C PRO A 26 5.21 16.79 2.98
N ILE A 27 4.74 16.35 1.81
CA ILE A 27 5.49 15.54 0.83
C ILE A 27 6.83 16.20 0.45
N SER A 28 6.90 17.53 0.50
CA SER A 28 8.14 18.30 0.25
C SER A 28 9.28 18.00 1.22
N ALA A 29 9.01 17.48 2.43
CA ALA A 29 10.04 17.11 3.41
C ALA A 29 10.71 15.76 3.10
N PHE A 30 10.31 15.10 2.01
CA PHE A 30 10.74 13.75 1.65
C PHE A 30 11.52 13.69 0.33
N GLU A 31 11.77 14.84 -0.30
CA GLU A 31 12.48 14.91 -1.58
C GLU A 31 13.96 14.55 -1.37
N GLY A 32 14.38 13.41 -1.92
CA GLY A 32 15.76 12.94 -1.95
C GLY A 32 16.31 12.83 -3.38
N PRO A 33 17.60 12.51 -3.53
CA PRO A 33 18.15 12.19 -4.84
C PRO A 33 17.43 10.96 -5.45
N PRO A 34 17.42 10.81 -6.78
CA PRO A 34 16.93 9.59 -7.42
C PRO A 34 17.65 8.36 -6.89
N LEU A 35 16.90 7.27 -6.67
CA LEU A 35 17.47 5.99 -6.25
C LEU A 35 18.27 5.37 -7.39
N SER A 36 19.37 4.72 -7.04
CA SER A 36 20.08 3.82 -7.94
C SER A 36 19.20 2.61 -8.29
N VAL A 37 19.57 1.90 -9.36
CA VAL A 37 18.84 0.69 -9.80
C VAL A 37 18.76 -0.36 -8.69
N SER A 38 19.83 -0.56 -7.92
CA SER A 38 19.83 -1.52 -6.80
C SER A 38 18.95 -1.08 -5.64
N GLU A 39 18.92 0.21 -5.32
CA GLU A 39 18.05 0.77 -4.29
C GLU A 39 16.57 0.68 -4.70
N MET A 40 16.28 0.99 -5.97
CA MET A 40 14.94 0.84 -6.53
C MET A 40 14.47 -0.63 -6.45
N LYS A 41 15.34 -1.58 -6.80
CA LYS A 41 15.02 -3.00 -6.65
C LYS A 41 14.73 -3.37 -5.19
N ALA A 42 15.56 -2.92 -4.25
CA ALA A 42 15.37 -3.20 -2.83
C ALA A 42 14.07 -2.58 -2.30
N ALA A 43 13.68 -1.40 -2.78
CA ALA A 43 12.41 -0.77 -2.47
C ALA A 43 11.22 -1.58 -3.00
N ILE A 44 11.27 -2.05 -4.25
CA ILE A 44 10.23 -2.91 -4.83
C ILE A 44 10.09 -4.21 -4.02
N ASP A 45 11.21 -4.89 -3.73
CA ASP A 45 11.21 -6.12 -2.93
C ASP A 45 10.59 -5.86 -1.54
N TYR A 46 10.87 -4.70 -0.94
CA TYR A 46 10.30 -4.30 0.35
C TYR A 46 8.78 -4.09 0.28
N ILE A 47 8.30 -3.37 -0.74
CA ILE A 47 6.87 -3.12 -0.98
C ILE A 47 6.15 -4.45 -1.18
N GLU A 48 6.62 -5.28 -2.09
CA GLU A 48 5.99 -6.56 -2.46
C GLU A 48 5.89 -7.54 -1.29
N ALA A 49 6.81 -7.48 -0.34
CA ALA A 49 6.81 -8.32 0.86
C ALA A 49 5.88 -7.83 1.97
N ARG A 50 5.43 -6.55 1.92
CA ARG A 50 4.68 -5.90 3.01
C ARG A 50 3.33 -5.36 2.62
N VAL A 51 3.09 -5.17 1.33
CA VAL A 51 1.78 -4.76 0.84
C VAL A 51 0.74 -5.78 1.31
N VAL A 52 -0.26 -5.28 2.01
CA VAL A 52 -1.46 -6.03 2.37
C VAL A 52 -2.54 -5.52 1.45
N MET A 53 -3.12 -6.42 0.66
CA MET A 53 -4.21 -6.06 -0.25
C MET A 53 -5.46 -5.70 0.56
N PRO A 54 -6.20 -4.65 0.18
CA PRO A 54 -7.52 -4.35 0.74
C PRO A 54 -8.48 -5.54 0.66
N GLU A 55 -9.47 -5.60 1.55
CA GLU A 55 -10.35 -6.77 1.70
C GLU A 55 -11.14 -7.09 0.41
N ASP A 56 -11.50 -6.07 -0.37
CA ASP A 56 -12.22 -6.14 -1.63
C ASP A 56 -11.31 -6.23 -2.86
N ALA A 57 -9.99 -6.15 -2.67
CA ALA A 57 -9.03 -6.34 -3.74
C ALA A 57 -8.80 -7.83 -4.05
N GLU A 58 -8.42 -8.13 -5.29
CA GLU A 58 -8.01 -9.49 -5.66
C GLU A 58 -6.58 -9.80 -5.18
N SER A 59 -6.10 -11.03 -5.40
CA SER A 59 -4.69 -11.35 -5.14
C SER A 59 -3.76 -10.49 -6.00
N LYS A 60 -2.66 -10.00 -5.42
CA LYS A 60 -1.73 -9.07 -6.08
C LYS A 60 -1.18 -9.60 -7.42
N GLU A 61 -1.12 -10.92 -7.59
CA GLU A 61 -0.64 -11.59 -8.80
C GLU A 61 -1.52 -11.32 -10.02
N LYS A 62 -2.79 -10.97 -9.83
CA LYS A 62 -3.72 -10.64 -10.90
C LYS A 62 -3.59 -9.21 -11.43
N TYR A 63 -2.82 -8.37 -10.74
CA TYR A 63 -2.57 -6.99 -11.11
C TYR A 63 -1.29 -6.86 -11.94
N GLY A 64 -1.28 -5.89 -12.86
CA GLY A 64 -0.05 -5.29 -13.32
C GLY A 64 0.46 -4.33 -12.25
N ARG A 65 1.69 -4.55 -11.76
CA ARG A 65 2.30 -3.81 -10.67
C ARG A 65 3.35 -2.87 -11.24
N TYR A 66 2.97 -1.61 -11.41
CA TYR A 66 3.77 -0.59 -12.06
C TYR A 66 4.51 0.22 -11.00
N TYR A 67 5.79 0.50 -11.24
CA TYR A 67 6.67 1.20 -10.31
C TYR A 67 7.37 2.34 -11.03
N ALA A 68 7.33 3.52 -10.44
CA ALA A 68 8.09 4.68 -10.85
C ALA A 68 8.77 5.28 -9.62
N GLN A 69 9.82 6.06 -9.84
CA GLN A 69 10.39 6.88 -8.79
C GLN A 69 10.34 8.35 -9.16
N GLU A 70 10.13 9.19 -8.16
CA GLU A 70 10.24 10.63 -8.30
C GLU A 70 10.76 11.21 -6.99
N LYS A 71 11.87 11.97 -7.07
CA LYS A 71 12.50 12.64 -5.93
C LYS A 71 12.75 11.72 -4.71
N GLY A 72 13.25 10.51 -4.96
CA GLY A 72 13.56 9.54 -3.92
C GLY A 72 12.35 8.85 -3.28
N ILE A 73 11.14 9.11 -3.77
CA ILE A 73 9.90 8.42 -3.40
C ILE A 73 9.60 7.38 -4.48
N VAL A 74 9.16 6.20 -4.07
CA VAL A 74 8.70 5.14 -4.98
C VAL A 74 7.18 5.16 -5.01
N TYR A 75 6.64 5.45 -6.18
CA TYR A 75 5.21 5.37 -6.46
C TYR A 75 4.93 4.07 -7.17
N SER A 76 3.85 3.40 -6.77
CA SER A 76 3.41 2.20 -7.44
C SER A 76 1.90 2.21 -7.61
N VAL A 77 1.45 1.63 -8.72
CA VAL A 77 0.03 1.42 -9.01
C VAL A 77 -0.16 -0.04 -9.37
N TYR A 78 -1.05 -0.70 -8.64
CA TYR A 78 -1.49 -2.06 -8.96
C TYR A 78 -2.78 -1.90 -9.77
N ALA A 79 -2.68 -2.16 -11.08
CA ALA A 79 -3.77 -2.01 -12.02
C ALA A 79 -4.29 -3.39 -12.46
N ARG A 80 -5.58 -3.64 -12.24
CA ARG A 80 -6.23 -4.85 -12.72
C ARG A 80 -6.29 -4.85 -14.26
N LEU A 81 -6.26 -6.04 -14.86
CA LEU A 81 -6.45 -6.19 -16.30
C LEU A 81 -7.84 -5.68 -16.69
N TYR A 82 -7.87 -4.69 -17.59
CA TYR A 82 -9.07 -4.22 -18.26
C TYR A 82 -9.01 -4.61 -19.75
N PRO A 83 -10.08 -5.20 -20.34
CA PRO A 83 -10.03 -5.76 -21.70
C PRO A 83 -9.61 -4.76 -22.79
N ASP A 84 -9.92 -3.48 -22.57
CA ASP A 84 -9.64 -2.35 -23.47
C ASP A 84 -8.33 -1.63 -23.13
N ARG A 85 -7.64 -2.04 -22.05
CA ARG A 85 -6.40 -1.41 -21.59
C ARG A 85 -5.19 -2.29 -21.86
N ARG A 86 -4.03 -1.65 -21.97
CA ARG A 86 -2.74 -2.33 -22.25
C ARG A 86 -2.05 -2.85 -20.99
N TRP A 87 -2.70 -2.80 -19.83
CA TRP A 87 -2.10 -3.27 -18.58
C TRP A 87 -2.07 -4.78 -18.54
N LYS A 88 -0.94 -5.34 -18.12
CA LYS A 88 -0.74 -6.79 -18.08
C LYS A 88 -0.26 -7.19 -16.69
N PRO A 89 -0.72 -8.33 -16.15
CA PRO A 89 -0.19 -8.86 -14.92
C PRO A 89 1.34 -8.99 -14.97
N GLY A 90 2.00 -8.76 -13.83
CA GLY A 90 3.45 -8.79 -13.71
C GLY A 90 4.03 -7.49 -13.15
N VAL A 91 5.35 -7.45 -13.00
CA VAL A 91 6.08 -6.29 -12.47
C VAL A 91 6.60 -5.45 -13.63
N HIS A 92 6.34 -4.15 -13.60
CA HIS A 92 6.74 -3.20 -14.62
C HIS A 92 7.41 -2.00 -13.97
N ILE A 93 8.63 -1.67 -14.39
CA ILE A 93 9.30 -0.43 -13.97
C ILE A 93 9.17 0.55 -15.13
N VAL A 94 8.52 1.69 -14.88
CA VAL A 94 8.33 2.75 -15.87
C VAL A 94 9.31 3.89 -15.62
N ALA A 95 9.54 4.71 -16.65
CA ALA A 95 10.57 5.73 -16.61
C ALA A 95 10.19 6.91 -15.69
N ASN A 96 8.94 7.38 -15.77
CA ASN A 96 8.46 8.55 -15.03
C ASN A 96 7.17 8.25 -14.27
N TYR A 97 6.89 9.03 -13.22
CA TYR A 97 5.63 8.98 -12.50
C TYR A 97 4.41 9.14 -13.43
N ALA A 98 4.50 10.05 -14.41
CA ALA A 98 3.44 10.27 -15.40
C ALA A 98 3.14 9.06 -16.32
N ASP A 99 4.03 8.06 -16.36
CA ASP A 99 3.83 6.82 -17.12
C ASP A 99 3.08 5.75 -16.31
N LEU A 100 2.77 6.00 -15.03
CA LEU A 100 1.95 5.10 -14.22
C LEU A 100 0.50 5.04 -14.75
N PRO A 101 -0.20 3.92 -14.58
CA PRO A 101 -1.64 3.87 -14.75
C PRO A 101 -2.33 4.91 -13.88
N ILE A 102 -3.12 5.80 -14.49
CA ILE A 102 -3.93 6.79 -13.77
C ILE A 102 -5.40 6.53 -14.08
N ILE A 103 -6.17 6.23 -13.04
CA ILE A 103 -7.64 6.18 -13.08
C ILE A 103 -8.14 6.90 -11.82
N LEU A 104 -9.11 7.79 -12.01
CA LEU A 104 -9.67 8.61 -10.93
C LEU A 104 -10.79 7.90 -10.16
N ASP A 105 -11.49 6.97 -10.83
CA ASP A 105 -12.58 6.18 -10.26
C ASP A 105 -12.41 4.72 -10.66
N GLY A 106 -12.11 3.84 -9.71
CA GLY A 106 -11.86 2.42 -10.04
C GLY A 106 -11.96 1.43 -8.90
N GLY A 107 -12.37 1.87 -7.70
CA GLY A 107 -12.29 1.10 -6.48
C GLY A 107 -10.91 0.46 -6.30
N CYS A 108 -10.90 -0.78 -5.82
CA CYS A 108 -9.67 -1.56 -5.66
C CYS A 108 -9.20 -2.28 -6.93
N ASP A 109 -9.69 -1.86 -8.12
CA ASP A 109 -9.04 -2.23 -9.38
C ASP A 109 -7.76 -1.43 -9.63
N PHE A 110 -7.63 -0.29 -8.96
CA PHE A 110 -6.46 0.59 -8.96
C PHE A 110 -6.07 0.86 -7.52
N ILE A 111 -4.92 0.34 -7.13
CA ILE A 111 -4.40 0.51 -5.79
C ILE A 111 -3.12 1.32 -5.89
N ASP A 112 -3.15 2.51 -5.30
CA ASP A 112 -2.00 3.37 -5.19
C ASP A 112 -1.18 2.96 -3.98
N ILE A 113 0.13 2.89 -4.20
CA ILE A 113 1.10 2.60 -3.17
C ILE A 113 2.16 3.69 -3.20
N ILE A 114 2.33 4.36 -2.07
CA ILE A 114 3.37 5.38 -1.91
C ILE A 114 4.36 4.86 -0.88
N TYR A 115 5.60 4.69 -1.31
CA TYR A 115 6.68 4.23 -0.46
C TYR A 115 7.78 5.27 -0.35
N VAL A 116 8.14 5.60 0.89
CA VAL A 116 9.25 6.50 1.21
C VAL A 116 10.39 5.68 1.83
N PRO A 117 11.46 5.34 1.07
CA PRO A 117 12.55 4.50 1.54
C PRO A 117 13.24 5.00 2.82
N SER A 118 13.43 6.32 2.94
CA SER A 118 14.13 6.93 4.08
C SER A 118 13.39 6.76 5.41
N LYS A 119 12.06 6.58 5.38
CA LYS A 119 11.24 6.37 6.58
C LYS A 119 10.63 4.97 6.66
N ARG A 120 10.79 4.16 5.60
CA ARG A 120 10.09 2.88 5.43
C ARG A 120 8.58 3.01 5.61
N ALA A 121 8.01 4.14 5.20
CA ALA A 121 6.57 4.40 5.25
C ALA A 121 5.92 3.87 3.97
N LEU A 122 4.80 3.17 4.12
CA LEU A 122 4.02 2.57 3.04
C LEU A 122 2.56 2.98 3.20
N GLY A 123 2.05 3.77 2.27
CA GLY A 123 0.62 4.04 2.11
C GLY A 123 0.04 3.12 1.04
N VAL A 124 -1.19 2.65 1.23
CA VAL A 124 -1.92 1.79 0.29
C VAL A 124 -3.36 2.26 0.27
N ASP A 125 -3.83 2.74 -0.87
CA ASP A 125 -5.17 3.30 -1.03
C ASP A 125 -5.85 2.78 -2.30
N CYS A 126 -7.17 2.57 -2.25
CA CYS A 126 -7.99 2.31 -3.44
C CYS A 126 -8.63 3.60 -3.95
N HIS A 127 -8.81 3.72 -5.26
CA HIS A 127 -9.50 4.86 -5.88
C HIS A 127 -11.03 4.71 -5.79
N GLY A 128 -11.63 5.04 -4.64
CA GLY A 128 -13.07 4.90 -4.38
C GLY A 128 -13.76 6.18 -3.94
#